data_AF-A0AA44S5J3-F1
#
_entry.id   AF-A0AA44S5J3-F1
#
_cell.length_a   1.000
_cell.length_b   1.000
_cell.length_c   1.000
_cell.angle_alpha   90.00
_cell.angle_beta   90.00
_cell.angle_gamma   90.00
#
_symmetry.space_group_name_H-M   'P 1'
#
loop_
_entity.id
_entity.type
_entity.pdbx_description
1 polymer ?
#
loop_
_entity_poly.entity_id
_entity_poly.type
_entity_poly.pdbx_seq_one_letter_code
_entity_poly.pdbx_strand_id
1 'polypeptide(L)' 'SRGGSRYGTWRPKTLDAIHVATAETLGAELTAMITYHRKMAAVAQSRGLAVASADGGVPRLQFPGRNAQVGG' A
#
# COMPACT_ATOMS: atom_id res chain seq x y z
N SER A 1 15.11 6.88 26.79
CA SER A 1 15.63 7.09 25.42
C SER A 1 14.48 7.14 24.43
N ARG A 2 14.39 8.23 23.65
CA ARG A 2 13.31 8.48 22.69
C ARG A 2 13.54 7.63 21.43
N GLY A 3 12.53 6.88 21.00
CA GLY A 3 12.52 6.19 19.71
C GLY A 3 12.45 7.22 18.58
N GLY A 4 13.61 7.64 18.07
CA GLY A 4 13.69 8.48 16.88
C GLY A 4 13.13 7.71 15.68
N SER A 5 12.33 8.40 14.86
CA SER A 5 11.86 7.86 13.58
C SER A 5 13.07 7.34 12.80
N ARG A 6 13.14 6.01 12.60
CA ARG A 6 14.17 5.35 11.77
C ARG A 6 14.08 5.75 10.29
N TYR A 7 13.12 6.59 9.95
CA TYR A 7 12.92 7.14 8.63
C TYR A 7 13.05 8.65 8.77
N GLY A 8 14.29 9.15 8.64
CA GLY A 8 14.53 10.58 8.44
C GLY A 8 13.65 11.13 7.33
N THR A 9 13.35 12.43 7.37
CA THR A 9 12.33 13.11 6.54
C THR A 9 12.38 12.66 5.07
N TRP A 10 11.58 11.66 4.73
CA TRP A 10 11.47 11.20 3.36
C TRP A 10 10.47 12.09 2.64
N ARG A 11 10.90 12.67 1.53
CA ARG A 11 10.02 13.37 0.61
C ARG A 11 9.65 12.40 -0.52
N PRO A 12 8.35 12.16 -0.76
CA PRO A 12 7.92 11.42 -1.94
C PRO A 12 8.53 12.05 -3.19
N LYS A 13 9.06 11.23 -4.10
CA LYS A 13 9.34 11.72 -5.45
C LYS A 13 8.00 12.03 -6.14
N THR A 14 8.01 12.84 -7.20
CA THR A 14 6.79 13.24 -7.91
C THR A 14 5.89 12.05 -8.26
N LEU A 15 6.48 10.95 -8.74
CA LEU A 15 5.74 9.73 -9.08
C LEU A 15 5.11 9.04 -7.85
N ASP A 16 5.84 8.97 -6.72
CA ASP A 16 5.31 8.39 -5.47
C ASP A 16 4.10 9.21 -4.96
N ALA A 17 4.19 10.54 -5.06
CA ALA A 17 3.11 11.44 -4.66
C ALA A 17 1.87 11.25 -5.54
N ILE A 18 2.06 11.14 -6.86
CA ILE A 18 0.98 10.88 -7.81
C ILE A 18 0.30 9.55 -7.48
N HIS A 19 1.07 8.47 -7.28
CA HIS A 19 0.48 7.17 -6.97
C HIS A 19 -0.36 7.19 -5.69
N VAL A 20 0.12 7.84 -4.63
CA VAL A 20 -0.64 7.97 -3.38
C VAL A 20 -1.90 8.80 -3.60
N ALA A 21 -1.80 9.93 -4.31
CA ALA A 21 -2.96 10.78 -4.61
C ALA A 21 -4.01 10.06 -5.49
N THR A 22 -3.57 9.27 -6.47
CA THR A 22 -4.46 8.45 -7.29
C THR A 22 -5.18 7.40 -6.43
N ALA A 23 -4.46 6.73 -5.53
CA ALA A 23 -5.06 5.76 -4.62
C ALA A 23 -6.10 6.41 -3.68
N GLU A 24 -5.83 7.61 -3.18
CA GLU A 24 -6.81 8.40 -2.41
C GLU A 24 -8.04 8.76 -3.24
N THR A 25 -7.83 9.15 -4.50
CA THR A 25 -8.92 9.54 -5.42
C THR A 25 -9.85 8.38 -5.72
N LEU A 26 -9.32 7.16 -5.85
CA LEU A 26 -10.12 5.95 -6.06
C LEU A 26 -10.97 5.58 -4.82
N GLY A 27 -10.51 5.95 -3.62
CA GLY A 27 -11.27 5.78 -2.38
C GLY A 27 -11.78 4.35 -2.18
N ALA A 28 -13.10 4.18 -2.10
CA ALA A 28 -13.74 2.88 -1.86
C ALA A 28 -13.59 1.89 -3.03
N GLU A 29 -13.29 2.37 -4.24
CA GLU A 29 -13.02 1.49 -5.40
C GLU A 29 -11.61 0.89 -5.34
N LEU A 30 -10.71 1.48 -4.55
CA LEU A 30 -9.38 0.95 -4.35
C LEU A 30 -9.41 -0.28 -3.44
N THR A 31 -9.12 -1.45 -4.01
CA THR A 31 -8.95 -2.67 -3.19
C THR A 31 -7.67 -2.63 -2.36
N ALA A 32 -6.53 -2.29 -2.99
CA ALA A 32 -5.24 -2.13 -2.30
C ALA A 32 -4.22 -1.44 -3.22
N MET A 33 -3.28 -0.70 -2.63
CA MET A 33 -2.06 -0.26 -3.27
C MET A 33 -0.96 -1.32 -3.09
N ILE A 34 -0.38 -1.80 -4.20
CA ILE A 34 0.73 -2.76 -4.18
C ILE A 34 2.03 -1.99 -4.43
N THR A 35 2.99 -2.07 -3.51
CA THR A 35 4.31 -1.46 -3.71
C THR A 35 5.41 -2.18 -2.95
N TYR A 36 6.57 -2.30 -3.58
CA TYR A 36 7.81 -2.77 -2.94
C TYR A 36 8.58 -1.63 -2.26
N HIS A 37 8.15 -0.37 -2.45
CA HIS A 37 8.86 0.78 -1.94
C HIS A 37 8.42 1.08 -0.49
N ARG A 38 9.22 0.61 0.48
CA ARG A 38 8.91 0.68 1.93
C ARG A 38 8.45 2.06 2.41
N LYS A 39 9.07 3.15 1.92
CA LYS A 39 8.72 4.51 2.36
C LYS A 39 7.38 4.99 1.80
N MET A 40 7.05 4.57 0.59
CA MET A 40 5.75 4.86 -0.03
C MET A 40 4.65 4.04 0.64
N ALA A 41 4.92 2.77 0.95
CA ALA A 41 4.03 1.93 1.74
C ALA A 41 3.68 2.58 3.09
N ALA A 42 4.70 3.07 3.82
CA ALA A 42 4.50 3.76 5.09
C ALA A 42 3.64 5.03 4.95
N VAL A 43 3.87 5.83 3.89
CA VAL A 43 3.03 7.02 3.64
C VAL A 43 1.60 6.61 3.31
N ALA A 44 1.37 5.69 2.37
CA ALA A 44 0.03 5.23 2.02
C ALA A 44 -0.73 4.64 3.23
N GLN A 45 -0.05 3.85 4.07
CA GLN A 45 -0.61 3.33 5.32
C GLN A 45 -0.96 4.45 6.30
N SER A 46 -0.10 5.47 6.46
CA SER A 46 -0.37 6.62 7.32
C SER A 46 -1.58 7.45 6.88
N ARG A 47 -1.99 7.30 5.60
CA ARG A 47 -3.19 7.92 5.02
C ARG A 47 -4.41 6.99 5.01
N GLY A 48 -4.33 5.84 5.69
CA GLY A 48 -5.44 4.88 5.82
C GLY A 48 -5.68 3.99 4.60
N LEU A 49 -4.77 3.99 3.62
CA LEU A 49 -4.89 3.12 2.45
C LEU A 49 -4.52 1.67 2.79
N ALA A 50 -5.26 0.72 2.23
CA ALA A 50 -4.86 -0.68 2.25
C ALA A 50 -3.62 -0.87 1.37
N VAL A 51 -2.53 -1.41 1.94
CA VAL A 51 -1.25 -1.60 1.24
C VAL A 51 -0.77 -3.04 1.34
N ALA A 52 -0.41 -3.63 0.20
CA ALA A 52 0.34 -4.89 0.16
C ALA A 52 1.80 -4.60 -0.21
N SER A 53 2.72 -5.05 0.64
CA SER A 53 4.16 -4.93 0.43
C SER A 53 4.88 -6.20 0.87
N ALA A 54 5.92 -6.59 0.15
CA ALA A 54 6.67 -7.83 0.40
C ALA A 54 7.32 -7.89 1.81
N ASP A 55 7.61 -6.73 2.40
CA ASP A 55 8.33 -6.63 3.67
C ASP A 55 7.45 -6.61 4.92
N GLY A 56 6.12 -6.54 4.76
CA GLY A 56 5.16 -6.36 5.86
C GLY A 56 4.40 -7.62 6.26
N GLY A 57 4.67 -8.76 5.63
CA GLY A 57 3.75 -9.90 5.61
C GLY A 57 2.53 -9.53 4.78
N VAL A 58 2.26 -10.27 3.71
CA VAL A 58 1.02 -10.06 2.96
C VAL A 58 -0.16 -10.52 3.82
N PRO A 59 -1.12 -9.67 4.22
CA PRO A 59 -2.45 -10.19 4.43
C PRO A 59 -2.83 -10.80 3.08
N ARG A 60 -3.26 -12.06 3.07
CA ARG A 60 -3.78 -12.66 1.84
C ARG A 60 -4.91 -11.74 1.36
N LEU A 61 -4.63 -10.92 0.34
CA LEU A 61 -5.64 -10.10 -0.32
C LEU A 61 -6.59 -11.09 -0.99
N GLN A 62 -7.70 -11.39 -0.31
CA GLN A 62 -8.79 -12.15 -0.87
C GLN A 62 -9.55 -11.20 -1.78
N PHE A 63 -9.26 -11.26 -3.07
CA PHE A 63 -10.05 -10.57 -4.08
C PHE A 63 -11.40 -11.29 -4.17
N PRO A 64 -12.53 -10.65 -3.82
CA PRO A 64 -13.84 -11.25 -4.03
C PRO A 64 -14.02 -11.46 -5.55
N GLY A 65 -14.09 -12.73 -5.96
CA GLY A 65 -14.37 -13.10 -7.35
C GLY A 65 -13.33 -13.95 -8.09
N ARG A 66 -12.18 -14.32 -7.50
CA ARG A 66 -11.14 -15.12 -8.20
C ARG A 66 -11.08 -16.62 -7.85
N ASN A 67 -12.12 -17.15 -7.21
CA ASN A 67 -12.32 -18.60 -7.07
C ASN A 67 -13.47 -19.05 -7.99
N ALA A 68 -13.43 -18.67 -9.27
CA ALA A 68 -14.13 -19.45 -10.28
C ALA A 68 -13.33 -20.74 -10.46
N GLN A 69 -14.01 -21.85 -10.23
CA GLN A 69 -13.50 -23.22 -10.26
C GLN A 69 -12.49 -23.47 -11.38
N VAL A 70 -11.38 -24.14 -11.05
CA VAL A 70 -10.78 -25.09 -11.98
C VAL A 70 -11.08 -26.47 -11.41
N GLY A 71 -12.30 -26.92 -11.68
CA GLY A 71 -12.66 -28.33 -11.65
C GLY A 71 -12.56 -28.87 -13.06
N GLY A 72 -11.84 -29.99 -13.21
CA GLY A 72 -11.55 -30.68 -14.47
C GLY A 72 -10.37 -31.61 -14.26
#